data_AF-A0A5S4YHU9-F1
#
_entry.id   AF-A0A5S4YHU9-F1
#
_cell.length_a   1.000
_cell.length_b   1.000
_cell.length_c   1.000
_cell.angle_alpha   90.00
_cell.angle_beta   90.00
_cell.angle_gamma   90.00
#
_symmetry.space_group_name_H-M   'P 1'
#
loop_
_entity.id
_entity.type
_entity.pdbx_description
1 polymer ?
#
loop_
_entity_poly.entity_id
_entity_poly.type
_entity_poly.pdbx_seq_one_letter_code
_entity_poly.pdbx_strand_id
1 'polypeptide(L)'
;MPPRILTASAEPVALLPDRFQQWFAARGWAPRAHQLALLEKAREDRSALLIAPTGAGKTLAGFLPTLVELSGETKLSQQSPSSPPPLRG
;
A
#
# COMPACT_ATOMS: atom_id res chain seq x y z
N MET A 1 16.41 34.49 12.18
CA MET A 1 16.11 33.55 11.08
C MET A 1 14.91 32.71 11.49
N PRO A 2 13.77 32.71 10.77
CA PRO A 2 12.76 31.69 10.99
C PRO A 2 13.25 30.37 10.39
N PRO A 3 12.98 29.20 10.99
CA PRO A 3 13.31 27.92 10.39
C PRO A 3 12.40 27.67 9.18
N ARG A 4 12.99 27.21 8.07
CA ARG A 4 12.26 26.70 6.90
C ARG A 4 11.58 25.39 7.30
N ILE A 5 10.26 25.43 7.51
CA ILE A 5 9.46 24.21 7.51
C ILE A 5 9.41 23.74 6.05
N LEU A 6 10.13 22.66 5.76
CA LEU A 6 9.93 21.90 4.53
C LEU A 6 8.59 21.18 4.69
N THR A 7 7.55 21.69 4.04
CA THR A 7 6.27 21.01 3.90
C THR A 7 6.55 19.66 3.23
N ALA A 8 6.51 18.56 3.99
CA ALA A 8 6.60 17.23 3.44
C ALA A 8 5.37 17.00 2.56
N SER A 9 5.61 16.80 1.27
CA SER A 9 4.61 16.49 0.25
C SER A 9 3.71 15.34 0.72
N ALA A 10 2.39 15.56 0.64
CA ALA A 10 1.35 14.62 1.03
C ALA A 10 1.20 13.44 0.05
N GLU A 11 2.30 12.76 -0.29
CA GLU A 11 2.32 11.58 -1.17
C GLU A 11 2.48 10.19 -0.51
N PRO A 12 2.41 9.99 0.84
CA PRO A 12 2.39 8.62 1.37
C PRO A 12 1.02 7.93 1.24
N VAL A 13 -0.06 8.71 1.07
CA VAL A 13 -1.44 8.20 1.07
C VAL A 13 -1.73 7.39 -0.19
N ALA A 14 -1.13 7.75 -1.34
CA ALA A 14 -1.28 7.03 -2.60
C ALA A 14 -0.63 5.64 -2.63
N LEU A 15 0.29 5.35 -1.70
CA LEU A 15 0.89 4.01 -1.59
C LEU A 15 -0.08 2.99 -0.97
N LEU A 16 -1.00 3.46 -0.13
CA LEU A 16 -1.86 2.62 0.68
C LEU A 16 -3.27 2.55 0.04
N PRO A 17 -3.77 1.37 -0.38
CA PRO A 17 -5.11 1.26 -0.95
C PRO A 17 -6.19 1.78 0.01
N ASP A 18 -7.28 2.33 -0.54
CA ASP A 18 -8.33 3.02 0.22
C ASP A 18 -8.92 2.16 1.36
N ARG A 19 -9.08 0.84 1.12
CA ARG A 19 -9.56 -0.10 2.16
C ARG A 19 -8.68 -0.11 3.42
N PHE A 20 -7.36 0.04 3.26
CA PHE A 20 -6.43 0.07 4.39
C PHE A 20 -6.45 1.44 5.06
N GLN A 21 -6.54 2.53 4.29
CA GLN A 21 -6.72 3.88 4.85
C GLN A 21 -7.98 3.94 5.73
N GLN A 22 -9.10 3.40 5.25
CA GLN A 22 -10.35 3.31 6.01
C GLN A 22 -10.20 2.43 7.25
N TRP A 23 -9.50 1.29 7.16
CA TRP A 23 -9.25 0.42 8.31
C TRP A 23 -8.39 1.09 9.39
N PHE A 24 -7.38 1.88 9.01
CA PHE A 24 -6.63 2.71 9.94
C PHE A 24 -7.54 3.76 10.60
N ALA A 25 -8.30 4.51 9.79
CA ALA A 25 -9.18 5.57 10.27
C ALA A 25 -10.29 5.06 11.21
N ALA A 26 -10.90 3.91 10.91
CA ALA A 26 -11.93 3.28 11.74
C ALA A 26 -11.43 2.91 13.15
N ARG A 27 -10.11 2.74 13.31
CA ARG A 27 -9.46 2.46 14.59
C ARG A 27 -8.91 3.71 15.27
N GLY A 28 -9.13 4.90 14.67
CA GLY A 28 -8.51 6.15 15.09
C GLY A 28 -7.00 6.16 14.89
N TRP A 29 -6.48 5.32 13.99
CA TRP A 29 -5.05 5.19 13.71
C TRP A 29 -4.67 5.93 12.43
N ALA A 30 -3.43 6.37 12.36
CA ALA A 30 -2.80 6.84 11.13
C ALA A 30 -1.60 5.93 10.79
N PRO A 31 -1.35 5.63 9.51
CA PRO A 31 -0.19 4.84 9.11
C PRO A 31 1.10 5.54 9.54
N ARG A 32 1.99 4.79 10.18
CA ARG A 32 3.29 5.30 10.65
C ARG A 32 4.23 5.45 9.46
N ALA A 33 5.14 6.42 9.51
CA ALA A 33 6.13 6.66 8.45
C ALA A 33 6.93 5.40 8.06
N HIS A 34 7.32 4.57 9.04
CA HIS A 34 8.08 3.33 8.76
C HIS A 34 7.25 2.24 8.06
N GLN A 35 5.92 2.24 8.23
CA GLN A 35 5.02 1.31 7.53
C GLN A 35 4.94 1.67 6.04
N LEU A 36 4.88 2.96 5.75
CA LEU A 36 4.82 3.50 4.40
C LEU A 36 6.17 3.33 3.68
N ALA A 37 7.29 3.56 4.39
CA ALA A 37 8.63 3.32 3.85
C ALA A 37 8.84 1.84 3.46
N LEU A 38 8.35 0.89 4.26
CA LEU A 38 8.40 -0.54 3.87
C LEU A 38 7.53 -0.84 2.65
N LEU A 39 6.36 -0.21 2.55
CA LEU A 39 5.48 -0.38 1.40
C LEU A 39 6.11 0.15 0.11
N GLU A 40 6.84 1.26 0.18
CA GLU A 40 7.64 1.78 -0.93
C GLU A 40 8.75 0.79 -1.34
N LYS A 41 9.53 0.26 -0.37
CA LYS A 41 10.59 -0.73 -0.67
C LYS A 41 10.07 -2.01 -1.28
N ALA A 42 8.92 -2.49 -0.81
CA ALA A 42 8.29 -3.68 -1.37
C ALA A 42 7.81 -3.47 -2.81
N ARG A 43 7.30 -2.28 -3.17
CA ARG A 43 6.95 -1.97 -4.57
C ARG A 43 8.16 -1.95 -5.50
N GLU A 44 9.35 -1.71 -4.97
CA GLU A 44 10.61 -1.74 -5.70
C GLU A 44 11.26 -3.14 -5.70
N ASP A 45 10.57 -4.17 -5.20
CA ASP A 45 11.07 -5.55 -5.02
C ASP A 45 12.36 -5.61 -4.17
N ARG A 46 12.47 -4.73 -3.18
CA ARG A 46 13.64 -4.62 -2.30
C ARG A 46 13.39 -5.20 -0.91
N SER A 47 14.34 -6.01 -0.45
CA SER A 47 14.44 -6.42 0.95
C SER A 47 14.75 -5.22 1.86
N ALA A 48 14.06 -5.12 2.99
CA ALA A 48 14.28 -4.05 3.97
C ALA A 48 14.36 -4.60 5.40
N LEU A 49 15.29 -4.06 6.20
CA LEU A 49 15.41 -4.37 7.62
C LEU A 49 14.67 -3.31 8.44
N LEU A 50 13.61 -3.72 9.13
CA LEU A 50 12.84 -2.84 10.01
C LEU A 50 13.37 -2.88 11.44
N ILE A 51 13.87 -1.75 11.92
CA ILE A 51 14.23 -1.55 13.33
C ILE A 51 13.25 -0.54 13.93
N ALA A 52 12.46 -0.97 14.91
CA ALA A 52 11.49 -0.12 15.60
C ALA A 52 11.32 -0.56 17.06
N PRO A 53 11.03 0.36 18.00
CA PRO A 53 10.81 0.01 19.40
C PRO A 53 9.56 -0.88 19.57
N THR A 54 9.45 -1.54 20.73
CA THR A 54 8.25 -2.32 21.08
C THR A 54 7.02 -1.41 21.06
N GLY A 55 5.87 -1.95 20.62
CA GLY A 55 4.63 -1.18 20.49
C GLY A 55 4.58 -0.20 19.30
N ALA A 56 5.65 -0.03 18.52
CA ALA A 56 5.65 0.90 17.38
C ALA A 56 4.82 0.43 16.16
N GLY A 57 4.29 -0.80 16.18
CA GLY A 57 3.52 -1.37 15.07
C GLY A 57 4.38 -2.10 14.03
N LYS A 58 5.58 -2.58 14.40
CA LYS A 58 6.51 -3.30 13.51
C LYS A 58 5.91 -4.54 12.84
N THR A 59 5.01 -5.25 13.55
CA THR A 59 4.35 -6.44 13.01
C THR A 59 3.46 -6.07 11.85
N LEU A 60 2.58 -5.08 12.03
CA LEU A 60 1.76 -4.55 10.95
C LEU A 60 2.63 -4.02 9.82
N ALA A 61 3.73 -3.32 10.13
CA ALA A 61 4.66 -2.82 9.13
C ALA A 61 5.27 -3.92 8.25
N GLY A 62 5.63 -5.07 8.83
CA GLY A 62 6.19 -6.20 8.09
C GLY A 62 5.17 -6.95 7.22
N PHE A 63 3.90 -7.00 7.63
CA PHE A 63 2.84 -7.68 6.86
C PHE A 63 2.10 -6.77 5.87
N LEU A 64 2.14 -5.45 6.08
CA LEU A 64 1.39 -4.50 5.27
C LEU A 64 1.65 -4.63 3.76
N PRO A 65 2.90 -4.80 3.29
CA PRO A 65 3.15 -5.00 1.86
C PRO A 65 2.42 -6.21 1.27
N THR A 66 2.53 -7.38 1.90
CA THR A 66 1.85 -8.61 1.45
C THR A 66 0.33 -8.46 1.50
N LEU A 67 -0.22 -7.81 2.54
CA LEU A 67 -1.66 -7.57 2.62
C LEU A 67 -2.16 -6.65 1.50
N VAL A 68 -1.38 -5.64 1.13
CA VAL A 68 -1.69 -4.73 0.02
C VAL A 68 -1.65 -5.45 -1.31
N GLU A 69 -0.65 -6.30 -1.55
CA GLU A 69 -0.52 -7.13 -2.74
C GLU A 69 -1.73 -8.08 -2.90
N LEU A 70 -2.03 -8.87 -1.87
CA LEU A 70 -3.19 -9.77 -1.85
C LEU A 70 -4.53 -9.05 -2.04
N SER A 71 -4.60 -7.77 -1.66
CA SER A 71 -5.80 -6.95 -1.83
C SER A 71 -6.00 -6.46 -3.27
N GLY A 72 -4.93 -6.38 -4.06
CA GLY A 72 -4.98 -5.99 -5.48
C GLY A 72 -5.42 -7.12 -6.41
N GLU A 73 -5.30 -8.38 -5.98
CA GLU A 73 -5.58 -9.57 -6.79
C GLU A 73 -7.07 -9.93 -6.91
N THR A 74 -7.99 -9.10 -6.39
CA THR A 74 -9.43 -9.22 -6.69
C THR A 74 -9.74 -8.61 -8.07
N LYS A 75 -9.06 -9.09 -9.11
CA LYS A 75 -9.36 -8.77 -10.52
C LYS A 75 -9.43 -10.01 -11.42
N LEU A 76 -9.67 -11.19 -10.83
CA LEU A 76 -9.74 -12.47 -11.55
C LEU A 76 -11.14 -12.83 -12.11
N SER A 77 -12.10 -11.90 -12.24
CA SER A 77 -13.43 -12.24 -12.78
C SER A 77 -14.08 -11.23 -13.73
N GLN A 78 -13.32 -10.34 -14.38
CA GLN A 78 -13.88 -9.46 -15.43
C GLN A 78 -13.19 -9.57 -16.80
N GLN A 79 -12.32 -10.56 -17.02
CA GLN A 79 -12.00 -10.97 -18.39
C GLN A 79 -13.12 -11.86 -18.91
N SER A 80 -14.16 -11.22 -19.44
CA SER A 80 -15.14 -11.88 -20.29
C SER A 80 -14.40 -12.65 -21.39
N PRO A 81 -14.72 -13.92 -21.65
CA PRO A 81 -14.14 -14.63 -22.78
C PRO A 81 -14.53 -13.88 -24.06
N SER A 82 -13.52 -13.38 -24.77
CA SER A 82 -13.68 -12.74 -26.08
C SER A 82 -14.53 -13.64 -26.98
N SER A 83 -15.67 -13.13 -27.48
CA SER A 83 -16.46 -13.82 -28.49
C SER A 83 -15.58 -14.17 -29.70
N PRO A 84 -15.69 -15.38 -30.27
CA PRO A 84 -14.96 -15.73 -31.48
C PRO A 84 -15.45 -14.87 -32.66
N PRO A 85 -14.54 -14.48 -33.59
CA PRO A 85 -14.91 -13.66 -34.73
C PRO A 85 -15.88 -14.42 -35.65
N PRO A 86 -16.85 -13.75 -36.31
CA PRO A 86 -17.78 -14.42 -37.19
C PRO A 86 -17.04 -14.97 -38.42
N LEU A 87 -17.37 -16.22 -38.78
CA LEU A 87 -16.88 -16.86 -40.00
C LEU A 87 -17.45 -16.10 -41.20
N ARG A 88 -16.54 -15.54 -42.02
CA ARG A 88 -16.86 -14.83 -43.26
C ARG A 88 -17.27 -15.87 -44.32
N GLY A 89 -18.48 -15.73 -44.85
CA GLY A 89 -18.96 -16.45 -46.05
C GLY A 89 -18.58 -15.74 -47.33
#